data_AF-A0A848X2K5-F1
#
_entry.id   AF-A0A848X2K5-F1
#
_cell.length_a   1.000
_cell.length_b   1.000
_cell.length_c   1.000
_cell.angle_alpha   90.00
_cell.angle_beta   90.00
_cell.angle_gamma   90.00
#
_symmetry.space_group_name_H-M   'P 1'
#
loop_
_entity.id
_entity.type
_entity.pdbx_description
1 polymer ?
#
loop_
_entity_poly.entity_id
_entity_poly.type
_entity_poly.pdbx_seq_one_letter_code
_entity_poly.pdbx_strand_id
1 'polypeptide(L)'
;MPTAEEVETYYEYAQGLEAELVGNVAVLTVEQSARQLRDGGRLWARVGPYIFLFTDETRQLLEDFPGLAGVRVTTRVGTAQVATALLAREDMPDILWRRSLNIAGKARRDGTQQMTLLEDLVDWGESHTEFEYNPRFTRR
;
A
#
# COMPACT_ATOMS: atom_id res chain seq x y z
N MET A 1 16.74 -2.79 13.97
CA MET A 1 15.30 -2.99 13.76
C MET A 1 14.60 -1.74 14.25
N PRO A 2 13.64 -1.17 13.50
CA PRO A 2 12.86 -0.04 14.00
C PRO A 2 11.92 -0.47 15.13
N THR A 3 11.32 0.48 15.83
CA THR A 3 10.09 0.29 16.64
C THR A 3 8.86 0.57 15.78
N ALA A 4 7.67 0.21 16.27
CA ALA A 4 6.41 0.53 15.58
C ALA A 4 6.20 2.05 15.47
N GLU A 5 6.49 2.79 16.55
CA GLU A 5 6.41 4.26 16.58
C GLU A 5 7.35 4.91 15.55
N GLU A 6 8.58 4.38 15.40
CA GLU A 6 9.52 4.87 14.37
C GLU A 6 9.00 4.62 12.96
N VAL A 7 8.29 3.52 12.71
CA VAL A 7 7.64 3.26 11.41
C VAL A 7 6.50 4.24 11.16
N GLU A 8 5.65 4.50 12.15
CA GLU A 8 4.52 5.45 12.02
C GLU A 8 5.00 6.86 11.66
N THR A 9 6.12 7.31 12.21
CA THR A 9 6.70 8.63 11.91
C THR A 9 6.96 8.86 10.42
N TYR A 10 7.26 7.82 9.64
CA TYR A 10 7.42 7.97 8.20
C TYR A 10 6.10 8.34 7.51
N TYR A 11 4.95 7.91 8.03
CA TYR A 11 3.65 8.04 7.39
C TYR A 11 2.71 9.04 8.08
N GLU A 12 3.22 9.98 8.89
CA GLU A 12 2.39 10.91 9.70
C GLU A 12 1.35 11.72 8.92
N TYR A 13 1.52 11.89 7.60
CA TYR A 13 0.52 12.56 6.76
C TYR A 13 -0.70 11.68 6.43
N ALA A 14 -0.60 10.36 6.62
CA ALA A 14 -1.68 9.41 6.39
C ALA A 14 -2.57 9.28 7.63
N GLN A 15 -3.67 10.06 7.65
CA GLN A 15 -4.66 9.97 8.71
C GLN A 15 -5.27 8.56 8.78
N GLY A 16 -5.35 7.98 9.99
CA GLY A 16 -5.94 6.65 10.21
C GLY A 16 -5.04 5.47 9.81
N LEU A 17 -3.72 5.69 9.82
CA LEU A 17 -2.70 4.67 9.66
C LEU A 17 -2.15 4.25 11.03
N GLU A 18 -2.03 2.95 11.25
CA GLU A 18 -1.42 2.32 12.42
C GLU A 18 -0.27 1.44 11.93
N ALA A 19 0.88 1.46 12.60
CA ALA A 19 1.99 0.56 12.28
C ALA A 19 2.27 -0.43 13.39
N GLU A 20 2.70 -1.62 12.98
CA GLU A 20 3.18 -2.66 13.87
C GLU A 20 4.38 -3.39 13.24
N LEU A 21 5.13 -4.12 14.06
CA LEU A 21 6.21 -4.98 13.60
C LEU A 21 5.88 -6.43 13.87
N VAL A 22 5.81 -7.21 12.80
CA VAL A 22 5.59 -8.66 12.87
C VAL A 22 6.86 -9.35 12.39
N GLY A 23 7.69 -9.77 13.34
CA GLY A 23 9.04 -10.25 13.04
C GLY A 23 9.91 -9.14 12.46
N ASN A 24 10.33 -9.29 11.20
CA ASN A 24 11.11 -8.29 10.46
C ASN A 24 10.31 -7.62 9.32
N VAL A 25 8.98 -7.70 9.36
CA VAL A 25 8.09 -7.02 8.43
C VAL A 25 7.41 -5.87 9.16
N ALA A 26 7.47 -4.67 8.58
CA ALA A 26 6.65 -3.55 9.01
C ALA A 26 5.25 -3.72 8.43
N VAL A 27 4.22 -3.75 9.28
CA VAL A 27 2.83 -3.88 8.84
C VAL A 27 2.14 -2.55 9.10
N LEU A 28 1.53 -2.00 8.05
CA LEU A 28 0.77 -0.75 8.06
C LEU A 28 -0.69 -1.09 7.87
N THR A 29 -1.52 -0.75 8.85
CA THR A 29 -2.97 -0.87 8.76
C THR A 29 -3.57 0.48 8.45
N VAL A 30 -4.31 0.58 7.35
CA VAL A 30 -4.89 1.84 6.86
C VAL A 30 -6.40 1.76 6.80
N GLU A 31 -7.07 2.69 7.47
CA GLU A 31 -8.52 2.84 7.39
C GLU A 31 -8.92 3.49 6.05
N GLN A 32 -9.79 2.82 5.30
CA GLN A 32 -10.37 3.34 4.06
C GLN A 32 -11.78 3.89 4.29
N SER A 33 -12.18 4.86 3.48
CA SER A 33 -13.56 5.35 3.51
C SER A 33 -14.53 4.34 2.92
N ALA A 34 -15.52 3.92 3.71
CA ALA A 34 -16.64 3.11 3.22
C ALA A 34 -17.38 3.78 2.05
N ARG A 35 -17.38 5.11 1.97
CA ARG A 35 -17.98 5.85 0.83
C ARG A 35 -17.15 5.66 -0.43
N GLN A 36 -15.83 5.80 -0.36
CA GLN A 36 -14.94 5.60 -1.52
C GLN A 36 -15.01 4.17 -2.06
N LEU A 37 -15.13 3.16 -1.19
CA LEU A 37 -15.33 1.78 -1.65
C LEU A 37 -16.67 1.57 -2.37
N ARG A 38 -17.74 2.23 -1.92
CA ARG A 38 -19.05 2.14 -2.58
C ARG A 38 -19.05 2.85 -3.93
N ASP A 39 -18.49 4.06 -3.99
CA ASP A 39 -18.53 4.91 -5.18
C ASP A 39 -17.52 4.45 -6.24
N GLY A 40 -16.36 3.98 -5.78
CA GLY A 40 -15.26 3.51 -6.62
C GLY A 40 -15.33 2.03 -7.00
N GLY A 41 -16.16 1.25 -6.31
CA GLY A 41 -16.32 -0.18 -6.54
C GLY A 41 -15.02 -0.98 -6.33
N ARG A 42 -14.89 -2.07 -7.07
CA ARG A 42 -13.86 -3.10 -6.85
C ARG A 42 -12.43 -2.66 -7.14
N LEU A 43 -12.26 -1.73 -8.06
CA LEU A 43 -10.94 -1.22 -8.40
C LEU A 43 -10.36 -0.48 -7.20
N TRP A 44 -11.16 0.39 -6.57
CA TRP A 44 -10.77 1.12 -5.38
C TRP A 44 -10.47 0.22 -4.17
N ALA A 45 -11.17 -0.92 -4.04
CA ALA A 45 -10.85 -1.92 -3.02
C ALA A 45 -9.45 -2.53 -3.19
N ARG A 46 -8.95 -2.65 -4.43
CA ARG A 46 -7.64 -3.24 -4.75
C ARG A 46 -6.50 -2.22 -4.74
N VAL A 47 -6.78 -0.98 -5.12
CA VAL A 47 -5.82 0.13 -5.21
C VAL A 47 -5.17 0.46 -3.87
N GLY A 48 -5.93 0.31 -2.77
CA GLY A 48 -5.58 0.79 -1.44
C GLY A 48 -4.15 0.50 -1.00
N PRO A 49 -3.75 -0.77 -0.86
CA PRO A 49 -2.40 -1.12 -0.41
C PRO A 49 -1.28 -0.49 -1.24
N TYR A 50 -1.44 -0.48 -2.57
CA TYR A 50 -0.41 0.01 -3.49
C TYR A 50 -0.19 1.52 -3.42
N ILE A 51 -1.21 2.29 -3.04
CA ILE A 51 -1.06 3.73 -2.80
C ILE A 51 -0.08 4.01 -1.66
N PHE A 52 -0.04 3.16 -0.63
CA PHE A 52 0.82 3.34 0.54
C PHE A 52 2.15 2.59 0.42
N LEU A 53 2.19 1.46 -0.30
CA LEU A 53 3.44 0.74 -0.56
C LEU A 53 4.38 1.51 -1.48
N PHE A 54 3.85 2.12 -2.55
CA PHE A 54 4.67 2.80 -3.55
C PHE A 54 4.79 4.30 -3.23
N THR A 55 5.50 4.56 -2.13
CA THR A 55 5.76 5.90 -1.61
C THR A 55 7.24 6.09 -1.32
N ASP A 56 7.69 7.34 -1.27
CA ASP A 56 9.06 7.68 -0.88
C ASP A 56 9.32 7.28 0.57
N GLU A 57 8.30 7.33 1.43
CA GLU A 57 8.36 6.90 2.82
C GLU A 57 8.69 5.41 2.96
N THR A 58 8.02 4.56 2.17
CA THR A 58 8.28 3.11 2.18
C THR A 58 9.70 2.80 1.72
N ARG A 59 10.16 3.51 0.68
CA ARG A 59 11.52 3.40 0.19
C ARG A 59 12.52 3.80 1.28
N GLN A 60 12.31 4.97 1.89
CA GLN A 60 13.21 5.51 2.90
C GLN A 60 13.25 4.61 4.15
N LEU A 61 12.10 4.08 4.58
CA LEU A 61 12.03 3.11 5.69
C LEU A 61 12.89 1.86 5.41
N LEU A 62 12.82 1.32 4.20
CA LEU A 62 13.64 0.16 3.83
C LEU A 62 15.12 0.50 3.71
N GLU A 63 15.47 1.71 3.26
CA GLU A 63 16.86 2.19 3.21
C GLU A 63 17.44 2.40 4.61
N ASP A 64 16.71 3.08 5.50
CA ASP A 64 17.13 3.44 6.86
C ASP A 64 17.20 2.21 7.79
N PHE A 65 16.39 1.18 7.53
CA PHE A 65 16.37 -0.05 8.32
C PHE A 65 16.69 -1.30 7.49
N PRO A 66 18.00 -1.61 7.28
CA PRO A 66 18.45 -2.80 6.54
C PRO A 66 17.93 -4.15 7.05
N GLY A 67 17.55 -4.22 8.32
CA GLY A 67 17.02 -5.43 8.96
C GLY A 67 15.57 -5.77 8.60
N LEU A 68 14.83 -4.86 7.96
CA LEU A 68 13.47 -5.14 7.48
C LEU A 68 13.52 -6.03 6.23
N ALA A 69 12.72 -7.10 6.23
CA ALA A 69 12.52 -7.95 5.07
C ALA A 69 11.48 -7.39 4.09
N GLY A 70 10.62 -6.48 4.54
CA GLY A 70 9.60 -5.88 3.69
C GLY A 70 8.60 -5.03 4.45
N VAL A 71 7.66 -4.46 3.70
CA VAL A 71 6.54 -3.66 4.21
C VAL A 71 5.24 -4.29 3.72
N ARG A 72 4.33 -4.57 4.65
CA ARG A 72 2.97 -5.02 4.36
C ARG A 72 2.01 -3.88 4.59
N VAL A 73 1.13 -3.61 3.65
CA VAL A 73 0.01 -2.69 3.85
C VAL A 73 -1.27 -3.50 3.85
N THR A 74 -2.09 -3.32 4.88
CA THR A 74 -3.42 -3.87 5.02
C THR A 74 -4.42 -2.73 5.05
N THR A 75 -5.37 -2.71 4.12
CA THR A 75 -6.48 -1.77 4.15
C THR A 75 -7.69 -2.37 4.83
N ARG A 76 -8.39 -1.58 5.64
CA ARG A 76 -9.61 -2.00 6.35
C ARG A 76 -10.73 -0.97 6.24
N VAL A 77 -11.96 -1.42 6.42
CA VAL A 77 -13.14 -0.57 6.62
C VAL A 77 -13.88 -1.07 7.86
N GLY A 78 -13.91 -0.24 8.90
CA GLY A 78 -14.29 -0.66 10.23
C GLY A 78 -13.40 -1.82 10.69
N THR A 79 -14.01 -2.95 11.03
CA THR A 79 -13.29 -4.16 11.46
C THR A 79 -12.97 -5.13 10.31
N ALA A 80 -13.35 -4.80 9.07
CA ALA A 80 -13.20 -5.71 7.94
C ALA A 80 -11.94 -5.38 7.13
N GLN A 81 -11.03 -6.34 6.99
CA GLN A 81 -9.94 -6.25 6.01
C GLN A 81 -10.51 -6.24 4.58
N VAL A 82 -9.98 -5.34 3.75
CA VAL A 82 -10.37 -5.14 2.35
C VAL A 82 -9.34 -5.76 1.43
N ALA A 83 -8.07 -5.40 1.61
CA ALA A 83 -6.94 -5.90 0.84
C ALA A 83 -5.68 -5.88 1.70
N THR A 84 -4.73 -6.74 1.38
CA THR A 84 -3.37 -6.68 1.92
C THR A 84 -2.37 -6.92 0.80
N ALA A 85 -1.22 -6.24 0.87
CA ALA A 85 -0.11 -6.46 -0.04
C ALA A 85 1.22 -6.34 0.72
N LEU A 86 2.16 -7.25 0.45
CA LEU A 86 3.51 -7.27 0.99
C LEU A 86 4.49 -6.97 -0.14
N LEU A 87 5.27 -5.91 0.06
CA LEU A 87 6.45 -5.62 -0.72
C LEU A 87 7.69 -6.16 0.02
N ALA A 88 8.34 -7.18 -0.54
CA ALA A 88 9.63 -7.63 -0.04
C ALA A 88 10.72 -6.64 -0.44
N ARG A 89 11.73 -6.48 0.44
CA ARG A 89 12.87 -5.58 0.22
C ARG A 89 13.63 -5.93 -1.07
N GLU A 90 13.82 -7.23 -1.31
CA GLU A 90 14.64 -7.77 -2.40
C GLU A 90 13.99 -7.62 -3.79
N ASP A 91 12.67 -7.43 -3.83
CA ASP A 91 11.90 -7.37 -5.08
C ASP A 91 11.92 -5.99 -5.74
N MET A 92 12.50 -4.96 -5.10
CA MET A 92 12.41 -3.59 -5.55
C MET A 92 13.78 -2.90 -5.67
N PRO A 93 14.55 -3.17 -6.73
CA PRO A 93 15.75 -2.39 -7.05
C PRO A 93 15.41 -0.95 -7.46
N ASP A 94 16.40 -0.05 -7.43
CA ASP A 94 16.23 1.40 -7.68
C ASP A 94 15.41 1.76 -8.92
N ILE A 95 15.61 1.01 -10.02
CA ILE A 95 14.90 1.29 -11.27
C ILE A 95 13.40 0.98 -11.18
N LEU A 96 13.04 -0.07 -10.42
CA LEU A 96 11.65 -0.42 -10.16
C LEU A 96 11.04 0.53 -9.14
N TRP A 97 11.80 1.03 -8.15
CA TRP A 97 11.34 2.08 -7.24
C TRP A 97 10.92 3.33 -7.99
N ARG A 98 11.78 3.86 -8.86
CA ARG A 98 11.46 5.05 -9.66
C ARG A 98 10.21 4.85 -10.51
N ARG A 99 10.01 3.65 -11.07
CA ARG A 99 8.80 3.35 -11.85
C ARG A 99 7.55 3.26 -10.96
N SER A 100 7.65 2.59 -9.83
CA SER A 100 6.58 2.47 -8.82
C SER A 100 6.10 3.84 -8.35
N LEU A 101 7.02 4.74 -8.00
CA LEU A 101 6.71 6.10 -7.56
C LEU A 101 6.00 6.91 -8.65
N ASN A 102 6.40 6.75 -9.91
CA ASN A 102 5.75 7.43 -11.04
C ASN A 102 4.32 6.94 -11.26
N ILE A 103 4.10 5.62 -11.21
CA ILE A 103 2.78 5.01 -11.40
C ILE A 103 1.85 5.41 -10.25
N ALA A 104 2.30 5.21 -9.01
CA ALA A 104 1.52 5.56 -7.82
C ALA A 104 1.28 7.07 -7.71
N GLY A 105 2.26 7.90 -8.07
CA GLY A 105 2.10 9.37 -8.11
C GLY A 105 1.02 9.83 -9.08
N LYS A 106 0.92 9.23 -10.26
CA LYS A 106 -0.16 9.51 -11.23
C LYS A 106 -1.51 9.03 -10.71
N ALA A 107 -1.58 7.81 -10.19
CA ALA A 107 -2.79 7.24 -9.61
C ALA A 107 -3.34 8.08 -8.45
N ARG A 108 -2.47 8.56 -7.53
CA ARG A 108 -2.85 9.43 -6.41
C ARG A 108 -3.43 10.77 -6.87
N ARG A 109 -2.84 11.40 -7.89
CA ARG A 109 -3.27 12.72 -8.37
C ARG A 109 -4.53 12.66 -9.23
N ASP A 110 -4.54 11.75 -10.20
CA ASP A 110 -5.49 11.80 -11.33
C ASP A 110 -6.44 10.59 -11.37
N GLY A 111 -6.23 9.58 -10.51
CA GLY A 111 -6.95 8.30 -10.57
C GLY A 111 -8.46 8.38 -10.33
N THR A 112 -8.94 9.43 -9.66
CA THR A 112 -10.39 9.70 -9.51
C THR A 112 -11.04 10.15 -10.82
N GLN A 113 -10.28 10.77 -11.73
CA GLN A 113 -10.74 11.25 -13.03
C GLN A 113 -10.37 10.29 -14.18
N GLN A 114 -9.30 9.50 -14.00
CA GLN A 114 -8.77 8.56 -15.00
C GLN A 114 -8.57 7.18 -14.36
N MET A 115 -9.60 6.35 -14.45
CA MET A 115 -9.60 5.01 -13.82
C MET A 115 -8.48 4.09 -14.34
N THR A 116 -8.03 4.25 -15.58
CA THR A 116 -6.92 3.46 -16.14
C THR A 116 -5.62 3.63 -15.35
N LEU A 117 -5.39 4.78 -14.72
CA LEU A 117 -4.21 4.99 -13.87
C LEU A 117 -4.27 4.17 -12.58
N LEU A 118 -5.49 3.92 -12.08
CA LEU A 118 -5.71 3.04 -10.93
C LEU A 118 -5.55 1.57 -11.34
N GLU A 119 -5.99 1.20 -12.54
CA GLU A 119 -5.77 -0.14 -13.12
C GLU A 119 -4.27 -0.40 -13.30
N ASP A 120 -3.54 0.54 -13.91
CA ASP A 120 -2.08 0.47 -14.07
C ASP A 120 -1.36 0.28 -12.73
N LEU A 121 -1.82 0.97 -11.67
CA LEU A 121 -1.25 0.82 -10.33
C LEU A 121 -1.53 -0.57 -9.74
N VAL A 122 -2.75 -1.08 -9.91
CA VAL A 122 -3.12 -2.43 -9.45
C VAL A 122 -2.31 -3.49 -10.19
N ASP A 123 -2.26 -3.43 -11.51
CA ASP A 123 -1.52 -4.38 -12.34
C ASP A 123 -0.01 -4.35 -12.00
N TRP A 124 0.54 -3.16 -11.78
CA TRP A 124 1.91 -3.00 -11.30
C TRP A 124 2.12 -3.61 -9.93
N GLY A 125 1.21 -3.36 -8.98
CA GLY A 125 1.25 -3.91 -7.63
C GLY A 125 1.19 -5.43 -7.60
N GLU A 126 0.22 -6.01 -8.31
CA GLU A 126 0.02 -7.46 -8.40
C GLU A 126 1.23 -8.19 -9.02
N SER A 127 2.00 -7.50 -9.85
CA SER A 127 3.21 -8.07 -10.48
C SER A 127 4.46 -8.01 -9.59
N HIS A 128 4.46 -7.20 -8.53
CA HIS A 128 5.66 -6.90 -7.72
C HIS A 128 5.45 -7.04 -6.20
N THR A 129 4.31 -7.60 -5.78
CA THR A 129 3.98 -7.81 -4.37
C THR A 129 3.25 -9.12 -4.19
N GLU A 130 3.35 -9.71 -3.00
CA GLU A 130 2.38 -10.73 -2.59
C GLU A 130 1.11 -10.02 -2.14
N PHE A 131 -0.07 -10.44 -2.60
CA PHE A 131 -1.32 -9.75 -2.27
C PHE A 131 -2.47 -10.72 -1.98
N GLU A 132 -3.41 -10.25 -1.18
CA GLU A 132 -4.68 -10.93 -0.94
C GLU A 132 -5.82 -9.91 -0.90
N TYR A 133 -6.91 -10.21 -1.62
CA TYR A 133 -8.11 -9.40 -1.62
C TYR A 133 -9.25 -10.11 -0.92
N ASN A 134 -9.99 -9.37 -0.11
CA ASN A 134 -11.23 -9.89 0.45
C ASN A 134 -12.31 -10.00 -0.64
N PRO A 135 -12.81 -11.21 -0.95
CA PRO A 135 -13.79 -11.42 -2.01
C PRO A 135 -15.09 -10.65 -1.79
N ARG A 136 -15.45 -10.32 -0.54
CA ARG A 136 -16.63 -9.53 -0.21
C ARG A 136 -16.62 -8.14 -0.88
N PHE A 137 -15.44 -7.57 -1.10
CA PHE A 137 -15.27 -6.24 -1.68
C PHE A 137 -14.82 -6.28 -3.15
N THR A 138 -14.38 -7.44 -3.64
CA THR A 138 -13.75 -7.60 -4.96
C THR A 138 -14.46 -8.59 -5.90
N ARG A 139 -15.45 -9.36 -5.42
CA ARG A 139 -16.21 -10.33 -6.22
C ARG A 139 -17.49 -9.72 -6.83
N ARG A 140 -18.02 -10.39 -7.87
CA ARG A 140 -19.22 -9.97 -8.63
C ARG A 140 -20.53 -10.34 -7.98
#